data_AF-G7YJG4-F1
#
_entry.id   AF-G7YJG4-F1
#
_cell.length_a   1.000
_cell.length_b   1.000
_cell.length_c   1.000
_cell.angle_alpha   90.00
_cell.angle_beta   90.00
_cell.angle_gamma   90.00
#
_symmetry.space_group_name_H-M   'P 1'
#
loop_
_entity.id
_entity.type
_entity.pdbx_description
1 polymer ?
#
loop_
_entity_poly.entity_id
_entity_poly.type
_entity_poly.pdbx_seq_one_letter_code
_entity_poly.pdbx_strand_id
1 'polypeptide(L)'
;MQTDDDTHIVEVLGDKRTGIQLQYQLIFCLWCMSFDVQHVQRMCRSPLFIPTVADIFREAEREKIIRISLALFRSVLEKLLTPAERRTCGLSLVQCKVLRQLDLLRQKDYSHDPELTDDMNFLNEKLSTSIQDVSSLEEYTTELKSGRLEWSPVHKSEKFWHENAVKFTDNNYEVIKMLVRLVELSVDSQTLSVAVHDIGEFVRHYPRGKQVIENLGGKQLVMGLLQHEDPNVRYNALLSLQKIMVHNWEYLEKQLDSAQSQEPRTGDIRSK
;
A
#
# COMPACT_ATOMS: atom_id res chain seq x y z
N MET A 1 -30.04 1.28 22.02
CA MET A 1 -30.81 0.57 20.97
C MET A 1 -30.86 1.47 19.73
N GLN A 2 -29.69 1.81 19.19
CA GLN A 2 -29.53 2.79 18.10
C GLN A 2 -28.17 2.57 17.43
N THR A 3 -27.96 1.37 16.88
CA THR A 3 -26.63 0.88 16.47
C THR A 3 -26.51 0.47 15.01
N ASP A 4 -27.60 0.43 14.23
CA ASP A 4 -27.58 -0.39 12.99
C ASP A 4 -27.71 0.43 11.69
N ASP A 5 -28.16 1.70 11.75
CA ASP A 5 -28.48 2.48 10.54
C ASP A 5 -27.26 2.76 9.64
N ASP A 6 -26.10 3.09 10.24
CA ASP A 6 -24.86 3.40 9.50
C ASP A 6 -24.32 2.18 8.74
N THR A 7 -24.42 1.00 9.36
CA THR A 7 -23.93 -0.26 8.78
C THR A 7 -24.82 -0.71 7.62
N HIS A 8 -26.14 -0.57 7.75
CA HIS A 8 -27.08 -0.91 6.68
C HIS A 8 -26.91 -0.03 5.43
N ILE A 9 -26.58 1.27 5.59
CA ILE A 9 -26.29 2.14 4.44
C ILE A 9 -25.08 1.62 3.65
N VAL A 10 -24.00 1.23 4.35
CA VAL A 10 -22.78 0.70 3.71
C VAL A 10 -23.05 -0.64 3.03
N GLU A 11 -23.86 -1.52 3.65
CA GLU A 11 -24.25 -2.81 3.06
C GLU A 11 -25.03 -2.63 1.74
N VAL A 12 -26.02 -1.74 1.73
CA VAL A 12 -26.80 -1.44 0.51
C VAL A 12 -25.91 -0.77 -0.54
N LEU A 13 -25.00 0.10 -0.13
CA LEU A 13 -24.06 0.76 -1.03
C LEU A 13 -23.12 -0.24 -1.71
N GLY A 14 -22.76 -1.34 -1.03
CA GLY A 14 -21.93 -2.42 -1.55
C GLY A 14 -22.63 -3.37 -2.53
N ASP A 15 -23.97 -3.33 -2.66
CA ASP A 15 -24.69 -4.14 -3.64
C ASP A 15 -24.44 -3.60 -5.06
N LYS A 16 -23.93 -4.45 -5.95
CA LYS A 16 -23.65 -4.11 -7.36
C LYS A 16 -24.91 -3.71 -8.15
N ARG A 17 -26.10 -4.00 -7.65
CA ARG A 17 -27.38 -3.61 -8.25
C ARG A 17 -27.79 -2.17 -7.90
N THR A 18 -27.08 -1.53 -6.97
CA THR A 18 -27.36 -0.17 -6.53
C THR A 18 -27.06 0.81 -7.66
N GLY A 19 -28.10 1.45 -8.18
CA GLY A 19 -27.98 2.39 -9.30
C GLY A 19 -27.20 3.66 -8.92
N ILE A 20 -26.59 4.30 -9.93
CA ILE A 20 -25.75 5.50 -9.81
C ILE A 20 -26.40 6.62 -8.98
N GLN A 21 -27.70 6.86 -9.18
CA GLN A 21 -28.42 7.89 -8.43
C GLN A 21 -28.55 7.55 -6.94
N LEU A 22 -28.77 6.27 -6.62
CA LEU A 22 -28.88 5.80 -5.26
C LEU A 22 -27.51 5.80 -4.56
N GLN A 23 -26.45 5.43 -5.26
CA GLN A 23 -25.07 5.57 -4.75
C GLN A 23 -24.78 7.01 -4.30
N TYR A 24 -25.10 7.99 -5.15
CA TYR A 24 -24.96 9.41 -4.79
C TYR A 24 -25.75 9.77 -3.53
N GLN A 25 -27.02 9.37 -3.44
CA GLN A 25 -27.88 9.69 -2.29
C GLN A 25 -27.39 9.05 -0.99
N LEU A 26 -26.92 7.80 -1.05
CA LEU A 26 -26.39 7.09 0.12
C LEU A 26 -25.06 7.69 0.59
N ILE A 27 -24.14 8.03 -0.33
CA ILE A 27 -22.89 8.72 0.02
C ILE A 27 -23.19 10.12 0.57
N PHE A 28 -24.18 10.82 0.03
CA PHE A 28 -24.64 12.09 0.57
C PHE A 28 -25.16 11.95 2.01
N CYS A 29 -25.95 10.91 2.32
CA CYS A 29 -26.36 10.62 3.70
C CYS A 29 -25.16 10.37 4.61
N LEU A 30 -24.18 9.56 4.17
CA LEU A 30 -22.95 9.31 4.92
C LEU A 30 -22.17 10.61 5.19
N TRP A 31 -22.11 11.52 4.22
CA TRP A 31 -21.51 12.84 4.38
C TRP A 31 -22.28 13.73 5.36
N CYS A 32 -23.61 13.73 5.32
CA CYS A 32 -24.41 14.45 6.32
C CYS A 32 -24.19 13.91 7.74
N MET A 33 -24.00 12.59 7.89
CA MET A 33 -23.70 11.98 9.19
C MET A 33 -22.26 12.25 9.65
N SER A 34 -21.31 12.40 8.72
CA SER A 34 -19.91 12.64 9.08
C SER A 34 -19.66 13.98 9.78
N PHE A 35 -20.63 14.90 9.79
CA PHE A 35 -20.54 16.13 10.59
C PHE A 35 -20.54 15.87 12.11
N ASP A 36 -21.02 14.71 12.56
CA ASP A 36 -20.96 14.27 13.95
C ASP A 36 -19.82 13.27 14.19
N VAL A 37 -19.01 13.55 15.23
CA VAL A 37 -17.81 12.77 15.54
C VAL A 37 -18.15 11.32 15.94
N GLN A 38 -19.26 11.09 16.63
CA GLN A 38 -19.63 9.74 17.07
C GLN A 38 -20.05 8.85 15.90
N HIS A 39 -20.70 9.41 14.89
CA HIS A 39 -21.02 8.70 13.65
C HIS A 39 -19.75 8.36 12.86
N VAL A 40 -18.82 9.30 12.69
CA VAL A 40 -17.54 9.05 12.02
C VAL A 40 -16.77 7.90 12.68
N GLN A 41 -16.64 7.90 14.01
CA GLN A 41 -15.97 6.83 14.72
C GLN A 41 -16.66 5.47 14.56
N ARG A 42 -18.00 5.44 14.47
CA ARG A 42 -18.75 4.20 14.21
C ARG A 42 -18.57 3.70 12.78
N MET A 43 -18.70 4.60 11.80
CA MET A 43 -18.46 4.29 10.38
C MET A 43 -17.07 3.71 10.16
N CYS A 44 -16.03 4.33 10.73
CA CYS A 44 -14.64 3.88 10.59
C CYS A 44 -14.33 2.55 11.31
N ARG A 45 -15.19 2.08 12.23
CA ARG A 45 -15.07 0.72 12.80
C ARG A 45 -15.56 -0.35 11.84
N SER A 46 -16.42 0.00 10.87
CA SER A 46 -16.85 -0.93 9.84
C SER A 46 -15.72 -1.13 8.83
N PRO A 47 -15.21 -2.37 8.66
CA PRO A 47 -14.14 -2.64 7.70
C PRO A 47 -14.57 -2.45 6.24
N LEU A 48 -15.88 -2.41 5.98
CA LEU A 48 -16.44 -2.25 4.63
C LEU A 48 -16.60 -0.79 4.22
N PHE A 49 -16.68 0.15 5.17
CA PHE A 49 -17.01 1.54 4.87
C PHE A 49 -16.04 2.19 3.87
N ILE A 50 -14.75 2.24 4.20
CA ILE A 50 -13.74 2.87 3.33
C ILE A 50 -13.60 2.13 1.98
N PRO A 51 -13.46 0.79 1.93
CA PRO A 51 -13.37 0.08 0.65
C PRO A 51 -14.56 0.32 -0.26
N THR A 52 -15.79 0.23 0.25
CA THR A 52 -17.01 0.38 -0.55
C THR A 52 -17.11 1.79 -1.17
N VAL A 53 -16.88 2.84 -0.39
CA VAL A 53 -16.93 4.21 -0.93
C VAL A 53 -15.77 4.48 -1.88
N ALA A 54 -14.57 3.95 -1.58
CA ALA A 54 -13.39 4.12 -2.44
C ALA A 54 -13.54 3.43 -3.81
N ASP A 55 -14.15 2.25 -3.86
CA ASP A 55 -14.45 1.56 -5.12
C ASP A 55 -15.43 2.37 -5.98
N ILE A 56 -16.51 2.86 -5.39
CA ILE A 56 -17.49 3.72 -6.10
C ILE A 56 -16.82 4.99 -6.60
N PHE A 57 -15.99 5.64 -5.77
CA PHE A 57 -15.24 6.83 -6.17
C PHE A 57 -14.29 6.57 -7.36
N ARG A 58 -13.62 5.42 -7.38
CA ARG A 58 -12.70 5.04 -8.47
C ARG A 58 -13.42 4.78 -9.78
N GLU A 59 -14.61 4.20 -9.72
CA GLU A 59 -15.44 3.87 -10.89
C GLU A 59 -16.34 5.03 -11.34
N ALA A 60 -16.41 6.11 -10.56
CA ALA A 60 -17.31 7.22 -10.82
C ALA A 60 -16.94 8.00 -12.10
N GLU A 61 -17.85 8.02 -13.06
CA GLU A 61 -17.78 8.91 -14.23
C GLU A 61 -18.50 10.25 -14.01
N ARG A 62 -19.43 10.31 -13.05
CA ARG A 62 -20.26 11.49 -12.81
C ARG A 62 -19.61 12.36 -11.73
N GLU A 63 -19.33 13.63 -12.07
CA GLU A 63 -18.71 14.60 -11.16
C GLU A 63 -19.42 14.70 -9.82
N LYS A 64 -20.75 14.62 -9.78
CA LYS A 64 -21.51 14.67 -8.52
C LYS A 64 -21.14 13.56 -7.54
N ILE A 65 -20.77 12.37 -8.03
CA ILE A 65 -20.34 11.25 -7.18
C ILE A 65 -18.91 11.47 -6.73
N ILE A 66 -18.04 11.89 -7.65
CA ILE A 66 -16.64 12.25 -7.34
C ILE A 66 -16.62 13.29 -6.21
N ARG A 67 -17.37 14.38 -6.37
CA ARG A 67 -17.44 15.49 -5.41
C ARG A 67 -17.94 15.04 -4.04
N ILE A 68 -19.05 14.31 -3.96
CA ILE A 68 -19.58 13.91 -2.65
C ILE A 68 -18.70 12.87 -1.94
N SER A 69 -18.04 11.98 -2.69
CA SER A 69 -17.09 11.03 -2.11
C SER A 69 -15.85 11.74 -1.54
N LEU A 70 -15.31 12.74 -2.24
CA LEU A 70 -14.18 13.53 -1.76
C LEU A 70 -14.55 14.35 -0.52
N ALA A 71 -15.71 15.00 -0.53
CA ALA A 71 -16.22 15.73 0.62
C ALA A 71 -16.42 14.82 1.85
N LEU A 72 -16.90 13.59 1.65
CA LEU A 72 -17.01 12.57 2.70
C LEU A 72 -15.64 12.18 3.25
N PHE A 73 -14.66 11.86 2.39
CA PHE A 73 -13.32 11.48 2.84
C PHE A 73 -12.65 12.60 3.64
N ARG A 74 -12.77 13.85 3.18
CA ARG A 74 -12.27 15.02 3.90
C ARG A 74 -12.94 15.16 5.26
N SER A 75 -14.28 15.15 5.29
CA SER A 75 -15.06 15.30 6.52
C SER A 75 -14.69 14.23 7.56
N VAL A 76 -14.57 12.97 7.13
CA VAL A 76 -14.12 11.87 8.00
C VAL A 76 -12.73 12.15 8.58
N LEU A 77 -11.74 12.49 7.75
CA LEU A 77 -10.37 12.74 8.21
C LEU A 77 -10.27 13.95 9.15
N GLU A 78 -11.03 15.02 8.92
CA GLU A 78 -11.06 16.19 9.79
C GLU A 78 -11.73 15.91 11.14
N LYS A 79 -12.70 15.00 11.19
CA LYS A 79 -13.52 14.71 12.38
C LYS A 79 -12.92 13.65 13.29
N LEU A 80 -12.01 12.81 12.79
CA LEU A 80 -11.28 11.86 13.62
C LEU A 80 -10.38 12.60 14.62
N LEU A 81 -10.56 12.28 15.91
CA LEU A 81 -10.00 13.03 17.03
C LEU A 81 -8.52 12.74 17.24
N THR A 82 -8.12 11.46 17.12
CA THR A 82 -6.75 11.05 17.41
C THR A 82 -5.89 11.01 16.14
N PRO A 83 -4.58 11.35 16.24
CA PRO A 83 -3.64 11.16 15.14
C PRO A 83 -3.58 9.71 14.66
N ALA A 84 -3.73 8.74 15.56
CA ALA A 84 -3.74 7.31 15.24
C ALA A 84 -4.95 6.94 14.36
N GLU A 85 -6.17 7.34 14.73
CA GLU A 85 -7.36 7.07 13.93
C GLU A 85 -7.26 7.73 12.54
N ARG A 86 -6.80 8.98 12.47
CA ARG A 86 -6.58 9.69 11.19
C ARG A 86 -5.59 8.95 10.29
N ARG A 87 -4.49 8.46 10.87
CA ARG A 87 -3.48 7.68 10.17
C ARG A 87 -4.06 6.37 9.64
N THR A 88 -4.74 5.58 10.48
CA THR A 88 -5.35 4.31 10.05
C THR A 88 -6.36 4.52 8.92
N CYS A 89 -7.20 5.55 9.01
CA CYS A 89 -8.15 5.90 7.96
C CYS A 89 -7.44 6.34 6.67
N GLY A 90 -6.44 7.22 6.77
CA GLY A 90 -5.63 7.68 5.64
C GLY A 90 -4.93 6.53 4.92
N LEU A 91 -4.37 5.59 5.68
CA LEU A 91 -3.75 4.37 5.13
C LEU A 91 -4.74 3.49 4.38
N SER A 92 -5.93 3.28 4.95
CA SER A 92 -6.98 2.51 4.29
C SER A 92 -7.37 3.13 2.94
N LEU A 93 -7.50 4.46 2.87
CA LEU A 93 -7.76 5.19 1.62
C LEU A 93 -6.62 5.01 0.59
N VAL A 94 -5.36 5.06 1.04
CA VAL A 94 -4.19 4.80 0.16
C VAL A 94 -4.20 3.37 -0.37
N GLN A 95 -4.46 2.37 0.48
CA GLN A 95 -4.54 0.96 0.11
C GLN A 95 -5.65 0.73 -0.92
N CYS A 96 -6.80 1.38 -0.74
CA CYS A 96 -7.93 1.38 -1.67
C CYS A 96 -7.69 2.22 -2.95
N LYS A 97 -6.46 2.66 -3.21
CA LYS A 97 -6.01 3.35 -4.42
C LYS A 97 -6.67 4.72 -4.67
N VAL A 98 -7.16 5.38 -3.62
CA VAL A 98 -7.74 6.74 -3.72
C VAL A 98 -6.69 7.74 -4.22
N LEU A 99 -5.45 7.67 -3.74
CA LEU A 99 -4.38 8.58 -4.16
C LEU A 99 -4.09 8.50 -5.68
N ARG A 100 -4.04 7.28 -6.22
CA ARG A 100 -3.88 7.06 -7.67
C ARG A 100 -5.03 7.68 -8.47
N GLN A 101 -6.26 7.55 -7.98
CA GLN A 101 -7.42 8.15 -8.64
C GLN A 101 -7.37 9.69 -8.58
N LEU A 102 -6.92 10.28 -7.47
CA LEU A 102 -6.69 11.73 -7.38
C LEU A 102 -5.68 12.21 -8.44
N ASP A 103 -4.58 11.47 -8.66
CA ASP A 103 -3.59 11.82 -9.68
C ASP A 103 -4.17 11.78 -11.11
N LEU A 104 -5.09 10.85 -11.38
CA LEU A 104 -5.80 10.79 -12.67
C LEU A 104 -6.79 11.96 -12.81
N LEU A 105 -7.51 12.31 -11.75
CA LEU A 105 -8.45 13.42 -11.76
C LEU A 105 -7.73 14.76 -11.97
N ARG A 106 -6.53 14.95 -11.40
CA ARG A 106 -5.72 16.17 -11.58
C ARG A 106 -5.30 16.45 -13.02
N GLN A 107 -5.37 15.45 -13.91
CA GLN A 107 -5.08 15.63 -15.34
C GLN A 107 -6.25 16.27 -16.11
N LYS A 108 -7.44 16.33 -15.50
CA LYS A 108 -8.63 16.98 -16.06
C LYS A 108 -8.77 18.40 -15.53
N ASP A 109 -9.48 19.24 -16.28
CA ASP A 109 -9.82 20.60 -15.85
C ASP A 109 -11.07 20.59 -14.97
N TYR A 110 -10.91 21.06 -13.73
CA TYR A 110 -11.98 21.26 -12.74
C TYR A 110 -12.02 22.71 -12.22
N SER A 111 -11.49 23.67 -13.00
CA SER A 111 -11.43 25.09 -12.61
C SER A 111 -12.81 25.72 -12.34
N HIS A 112 -13.89 25.12 -12.85
CA HIS A 112 -15.27 25.55 -12.59
C HIS A 112 -15.80 25.17 -11.20
N ASP A 113 -15.17 24.22 -10.49
CA ASP A 113 -15.57 23.77 -9.16
C ASP A 113 -14.41 23.90 -8.16
N PRO A 114 -14.30 25.08 -7.49
CA PRO A 114 -13.20 25.33 -6.56
C PRO A 114 -13.27 24.47 -5.29
N GLU A 115 -14.47 24.04 -4.87
CA GLU A 115 -14.66 23.17 -3.72
C GLU A 115 -14.11 21.76 -4.01
N LEU A 116 -14.44 21.22 -5.18
CA LEU A 116 -13.87 19.95 -5.66
C LEU A 116 -12.33 19.99 -5.72
N THR A 117 -11.78 21.07 -6.26
CA THR A 117 -10.32 21.24 -6.37
C THR A 117 -9.65 21.34 -5.00
N ASP A 118 -10.26 22.04 -4.04
CA ASP A 118 -9.76 22.14 -2.67
C ASP A 118 -9.77 20.79 -1.95
N ASP A 119 -10.86 20.02 -2.06
CA ASP A 119 -10.96 18.67 -1.49
C ASP A 119 -9.91 17.72 -2.08
N MET A 120 -9.67 17.78 -3.39
CA MET A 120 -8.63 17.00 -4.04
C MET A 120 -7.23 17.34 -3.50
N ASN A 121 -6.93 18.64 -3.32
CA ASN A 121 -5.64 19.09 -2.79
C ASN A 121 -5.46 18.68 -1.33
N PHE A 122 -6.49 18.88 -0.50
CA PHE A 122 -6.51 18.47 0.90
C PHE A 122 -6.21 16.97 1.04
N LEU A 123 -6.93 16.12 0.29
CA LEU A 123 -6.75 14.69 0.36
C LEU A 123 -5.38 14.26 -0.18
N ASN A 124 -4.90 14.86 -1.27
CA ASN A 124 -3.57 14.54 -1.79
C ASN A 124 -2.48 14.84 -0.75
N GLU A 125 -2.55 15.98 -0.08
CA GLU A 125 -1.64 16.34 1.01
C GLU A 125 -1.73 15.33 2.17
N LYS A 126 -2.92 15.12 2.76
CA LYS A 126 -3.07 14.28 3.96
C LYS A 126 -2.72 12.82 3.71
N LEU A 127 -3.10 12.28 2.55
CA LEU A 127 -2.77 10.91 2.19
C LEU A 127 -1.27 10.75 1.88
N SER A 128 -0.64 11.73 1.23
CA SER A 128 0.81 11.72 0.98
C SER A 128 1.61 11.80 2.28
N THR A 129 1.21 12.66 3.21
CA THR A 129 1.81 12.71 4.56
C THR A 129 1.62 11.40 5.29
N SER A 130 0.43 10.80 5.20
CA SER A 130 0.18 9.48 5.81
C SER A 130 1.14 8.42 5.27
N ILE A 131 1.49 8.43 3.98
CA ILE A 131 2.50 7.51 3.41
C ILE A 131 3.91 7.80 3.93
N GLN A 132 4.26 9.07 4.08
CA GLN A 132 5.58 9.46 4.60
C GLN A 132 5.74 9.04 6.08
N ASP A 133 4.68 9.19 6.88
CA ASP A 133 4.65 8.81 8.30
C ASP A 133 4.59 7.29 8.54
N VAL A 134 4.24 6.52 7.51
CA VAL A 134 4.27 5.04 7.52
C VAL A 134 5.68 4.50 7.37
N SER A 135 6.65 5.31 6.92
CA SER A 135 8.04 4.87 6.80
C SER A 135 8.78 4.84 8.16
N SER A 136 8.12 4.50 9.27
CA SER A 136 8.77 4.42 10.58
C SER A 136 9.28 3.00 10.84
N LEU A 137 10.53 2.91 11.31
CA LEU A 137 11.14 1.64 11.72
C LEU A 137 10.35 0.95 12.86
N GLU A 138 9.62 1.72 13.66
CA GLU A 138 8.80 1.21 14.76
C GLU A 138 7.59 0.40 14.29
N GLU A 139 6.91 0.86 13.23
CA GLU A 139 5.77 0.13 12.64
C GLU A 139 6.26 -1.20 12.05
N TYR A 140 7.35 -1.13 11.26
CA TYR A 140 8.03 -2.31 10.72
C TYR A 140 8.38 -3.33 11.81
N THR A 141 8.99 -2.85 12.90
CA THR A 141 9.42 -3.72 14.01
C THR A 141 8.22 -4.32 14.74
N THR A 142 7.11 -3.58 14.87
CA THR A 142 5.89 -4.06 15.51
C THR A 142 5.22 -5.15 14.67
N GLU A 143 5.13 -4.94 13.36
CA GLU A 143 4.62 -5.92 12.40
C GLU A 143 5.48 -7.19 12.42
N LEU A 144 6.81 -7.05 12.38
CA LEU A 144 7.75 -8.16 12.45
C LEU A 144 7.61 -8.97 13.75
N LYS A 145 7.41 -8.29 14.89
CA LYS A 145 7.17 -8.93 16.19
C LYS A 145 5.84 -9.68 16.23
N SER A 146 4.84 -9.24 15.48
CA SER A 146 3.55 -9.94 15.37
C SER A 146 3.66 -11.26 14.61
N GLY A 147 4.68 -11.39 13.75
CA GLY A 147 4.90 -12.54 12.88
C GLY A 147 3.94 -12.65 11.71
N ARG A 148 3.13 -11.61 11.45
CA ARG A 148 2.23 -11.50 10.31
C ARG A 148 2.64 -10.28 9.50
N LEU A 149 3.30 -10.50 8.38
CA LEU A 149 3.74 -9.42 7.51
C LEU A 149 2.73 -9.22 6.37
N GLU A 150 2.39 -7.97 6.10
CA GLU A 150 1.54 -7.59 4.98
C GLU A 150 2.23 -6.57 4.07
N TRP A 151 1.80 -6.51 2.81
CA TRP A 151 2.35 -5.54 1.88
C TRP A 151 1.94 -4.10 2.23
N SER A 152 2.78 -3.44 3.00
CA SER A 152 2.65 -2.05 3.41
C SER A 152 3.75 -1.16 2.77
N PRO A 153 3.64 0.18 2.85
CA PRO A 153 4.63 1.09 2.29
C PRO A 153 6.07 0.88 2.82
N VAL A 154 6.28 0.41 4.06
CA VAL A 154 7.64 0.18 4.61
C VAL A 154 8.43 -0.83 3.80
N HIS A 155 7.78 -1.89 3.30
CA HIS A 155 8.46 -2.92 2.51
C HIS A 155 8.83 -2.44 1.11
N LYS A 156 8.02 -1.56 0.51
CA LYS A 156 8.14 -1.14 -0.90
C LYS A 156 8.91 0.17 -1.10
N SER A 157 9.06 0.96 -0.04
CA SER A 157 9.68 2.28 -0.10
C SER A 157 11.20 2.19 -0.12
N GLU A 158 11.81 2.58 -1.24
CA GLU A 158 13.28 2.67 -1.35
C GLU A 158 13.85 3.66 -0.32
N LYS A 159 13.16 4.78 -0.09
CA LYS A 159 13.54 5.76 0.93
C LYS A 159 13.62 5.14 2.33
N PHE A 160 12.65 4.28 2.69
CA PHE A 160 12.67 3.59 3.99
C PHE A 160 13.94 2.74 4.14
N TRP A 161 14.28 1.95 3.13
CA TRP A 161 15.45 1.08 3.17
C TRP A 161 16.76 1.86 3.19
N HIS A 162 16.86 2.95 2.42
CA HIS A 162 18.03 3.83 2.43
C HIS A 162 18.28 4.44 3.82
N GLU A 163 17.21 4.87 4.50
CA GLU A 163 17.32 5.52 5.82
C GLU A 163 17.51 4.54 6.98
N ASN A 164 16.99 3.31 6.86
CA ASN A 164 16.86 2.41 8.01
C ASN A 164 17.69 1.12 7.90
N ALA A 165 18.21 0.71 6.73
CA ALA A 165 18.94 -0.55 6.59
C ALA A 165 20.12 -0.68 7.57
N VAL A 166 20.83 0.41 7.88
CA VAL A 166 21.92 0.39 8.88
C VAL A 166 21.39 0.06 10.28
N LYS A 167 20.22 0.58 10.67
CA LYS A 167 19.60 0.35 11.99
C LYS A 167 19.16 -1.11 12.19
N PHE A 168 18.98 -1.88 11.12
CA PHE A 168 18.71 -3.32 11.23
C PHE A 168 19.90 -4.11 11.79
N THR A 169 21.09 -3.49 11.87
CA THR A 169 22.28 -4.07 12.50
C THR A 169 22.35 -3.86 14.01
N ASP A 170 21.46 -3.02 14.56
CA ASP A 170 21.37 -2.75 15.98
C ASP A 170 21.01 -4.02 16.77
N ASN A 171 21.29 -4.00 18.08
CA ASN A 171 21.02 -5.12 18.99
C ASN A 171 21.52 -6.48 18.50
N ASN A 172 22.71 -6.51 17.88
CA ASN A 172 23.29 -7.73 17.30
C ASN A 172 22.37 -8.34 16.24
N TYR A 173 21.94 -7.53 15.27
CA TYR A 173 21.11 -7.94 14.13
C TYR A 173 19.76 -8.55 14.54
N GLU A 174 19.14 -8.06 15.61
CA GLU A 174 17.88 -8.60 16.16
C GLU A 174 16.77 -8.66 15.09
N VAL A 175 16.56 -7.55 14.38
CA VAL A 175 15.54 -7.43 13.31
C VAL A 175 15.80 -8.43 12.18
N ILE A 176 17.05 -8.57 11.75
CA ILE A 176 17.42 -9.52 10.69
C ILE A 176 17.23 -10.97 11.15
N LYS A 177 17.60 -11.28 12.40
CA LYS A 177 17.40 -12.62 12.96
C LYS A 177 15.91 -12.98 13.02
N MET A 178 15.05 -12.02 13.35
CA MET A 178 13.60 -12.22 13.31
C MET A 178 13.09 -12.48 11.89
N LEU A 179 13.54 -11.70 10.89
CA LEU A 179 13.22 -11.95 9.48
C LEU A 179 13.63 -13.35 9.03
N VAL A 180 14.88 -13.74 9.29
CA VAL A 180 15.40 -15.07 8.94
C VAL A 180 14.58 -16.17 9.60
N ARG A 181 14.21 -15.97 10.87
CA ARG A 181 13.36 -16.91 11.61
C ARG A 181 11.94 -17.01 11.04
N LEU A 182 11.37 -15.92 10.52
CA LEU A 182 10.07 -15.97 9.83
C LEU A 182 10.16 -16.74 8.51
N VAL A 183 11.25 -16.59 7.76
CA VAL A 183 11.49 -17.38 6.55
C VAL A 183 11.65 -18.87 6.87
N GLU A 184 12.24 -19.20 8.02
CA GLU A 184 12.42 -20.58 8.47
C GLU A 184 11.12 -21.24 8.95
N LEU A 185 10.28 -20.49 9.70
CA LEU A 185 9.17 -21.08 10.47
C LEU A 185 7.77 -20.76 9.92
N SER A 186 7.61 -19.72 9.11
CA SER A 186 6.30 -19.33 8.62
C SER A 186 5.78 -20.30 7.56
N VAL A 187 4.48 -20.60 7.63
CA VAL A 187 3.75 -21.35 6.61
C VAL A 187 2.83 -20.45 5.78
N ASP A 188 2.67 -19.19 6.20
CA ASP A 188 1.84 -18.22 5.50
C ASP A 188 2.58 -17.65 4.29
N SER A 189 2.01 -17.87 3.09
CA SER A 189 2.63 -17.50 1.82
C SER A 189 2.80 -15.99 1.67
N GLN A 190 1.88 -15.20 2.23
CA GLN A 190 1.98 -13.74 2.22
C GLN A 190 3.16 -13.27 3.08
N THR A 191 3.25 -13.76 4.32
CA THR A 191 4.35 -13.44 5.24
C THR A 191 5.70 -13.88 4.67
N LEU A 192 5.79 -15.08 4.09
CA LEU A 192 7.01 -15.56 3.44
C LEU A 192 7.43 -14.68 2.27
N SER A 193 6.47 -14.26 1.43
CA SER A 193 6.73 -13.38 0.29
C SER A 193 7.34 -12.05 0.73
N VAL A 194 6.76 -11.42 1.77
CA VAL A 194 7.24 -10.14 2.31
C VAL A 194 8.59 -10.32 3.01
N ALA A 195 8.75 -11.34 3.87
CA ALA A 195 10.00 -11.56 4.61
C ALA A 195 11.19 -11.79 3.68
N VAL A 196 11.00 -12.60 2.63
CA VAL A 196 12.06 -12.89 1.66
C VAL A 196 12.40 -11.68 0.81
N HIS A 197 11.39 -10.91 0.41
CA HIS A 197 11.58 -9.64 -0.27
C HIS A 197 12.46 -8.69 0.56
N ASP A 198 12.14 -8.52 1.84
CA ASP A 198 12.83 -7.65 2.78
C ASP A 198 14.29 -8.04 3.03
N ILE A 199 14.59 -9.34 3.08
CA ILE A 199 15.98 -9.82 3.10
C ILE A 199 16.76 -9.29 1.88
N GLY A 200 16.13 -9.31 0.70
CA GLY A 200 16.73 -8.81 -0.52
C GLY A 200 16.94 -7.29 -0.48
N GLU A 201 15.96 -6.54 0.02
CA GLU A 201 16.07 -5.08 0.17
C GLU A 201 17.15 -4.67 1.17
N PHE A 202 17.26 -5.35 2.31
CA PHE A 202 18.34 -5.13 3.26
C PHE A 202 19.72 -5.35 2.61
N VAL A 203 19.89 -6.43 1.84
CA VAL A 203 21.17 -6.72 1.18
C VAL A 203 21.50 -5.70 0.10
N ARG A 204 20.50 -5.20 -0.64
CA ARG A 204 20.66 -4.12 -1.63
C ARG A 204 21.15 -2.83 -0.99
N HIS A 205 20.60 -2.48 0.18
CA HIS A 205 20.83 -1.18 0.82
C HIS A 205 21.93 -1.17 1.89
N TYR A 206 22.43 -2.34 2.30
CA TYR A 206 23.54 -2.44 3.25
C TYR A 206 24.73 -3.20 2.63
N PRO A 207 25.89 -2.54 2.40
CA PRO A 207 27.03 -3.16 1.69
C PRO A 207 27.55 -4.47 2.27
N ARG A 208 27.43 -4.68 3.60
CA ARG A 208 27.82 -5.92 4.28
C ARG A 208 26.65 -6.89 4.49
N GLY A 209 25.46 -6.57 3.99
CA GLY A 209 24.23 -7.33 4.19
C GLY A 209 24.35 -8.77 3.71
N LYS A 210 25.02 -8.98 2.56
CA LYS A 210 25.31 -10.31 2.03
C LYS A 210 25.99 -11.22 3.07
N GLN A 211 27.06 -10.73 3.69
CA GLN A 211 27.81 -11.52 4.68
C GLN A 211 26.98 -11.79 5.93
N VAL A 212 26.16 -10.83 6.35
CA VAL A 212 25.25 -10.99 7.50
C VAL A 212 24.21 -12.08 7.22
N ILE A 213 23.54 -12.03 6.06
CA ILE A 213 22.53 -13.01 5.67
C ILE A 213 23.13 -14.40 5.45
N GLU A 214 24.35 -14.49 4.88
CA GLU A 214 25.07 -15.76 4.74
C GLU A 214 25.43 -16.37 6.11
N ASN A 215 25.94 -15.57 7.04
CA ASN A 215 26.30 -16.02 8.39
C ASN A 215 25.10 -16.48 9.22
N LEU A 216 23.92 -15.89 8.99
CA LEU A 216 22.67 -16.28 9.65
C LEU A 216 21.96 -17.45 8.97
N GLY A 217 22.54 -18.02 7.89
CA GLY A 217 21.92 -19.12 7.14
C GLY A 217 20.75 -18.71 6.24
N GLY A 218 20.39 -17.42 6.19
CA GLY A 218 19.24 -16.92 5.44
C GLY A 218 19.30 -17.20 3.95
N LYS A 219 20.51 -17.20 3.36
CA LYS A 219 20.69 -17.54 1.93
C LYS A 219 20.17 -18.94 1.58
N GLN A 220 20.44 -19.94 2.42
CA GLN A 220 20.00 -21.31 2.16
C GLN A 220 18.47 -21.44 2.28
N LEU A 221 17.88 -20.73 3.25
CA LEU A 221 16.43 -20.67 3.42
C LEU A 221 15.75 -20.02 2.19
N VAL A 222 16.26 -18.88 1.72
CA VAL A 222 15.76 -18.23 0.49
C VAL A 222 15.89 -19.13 -0.72
N MET A 223 17.01 -19.86 -0.87
CA MET A 223 17.19 -20.84 -1.94
C MET A 223 16.16 -21.98 -1.89
N GLY A 224 15.83 -22.46 -0.69
CA GLY A 224 14.79 -23.49 -0.50
C GLY A 224 13.41 -23.04 -1.01
N LEU A 225 13.10 -21.76 -0.88
CA LEU A 225 11.81 -21.19 -1.29
C LEU A 225 11.66 -20.98 -2.81
N LEU A 226 12.71 -21.20 -3.60
CA LEU A 226 12.60 -21.21 -5.08
C LEU A 226 11.69 -22.33 -5.61
N GLN A 227 11.47 -23.38 -4.81
CA GLN A 227 10.60 -24.50 -5.14
C GLN A 227 9.26 -24.45 -4.39
N HIS A 228 8.93 -23.34 -3.73
CA HIS A 228 7.68 -23.19 -2.99
C HIS A 228 6.44 -23.31 -3.90
N GLU A 229 5.33 -23.85 -3.39
CA GLU A 229 4.12 -24.06 -4.18
C GLU A 229 3.54 -22.72 -4.70
N ASP A 230 3.48 -21.73 -3.82
CA ASP A 230 3.00 -20.38 -4.14
C ASP A 230 3.96 -19.66 -5.14
N PRO A 231 3.45 -19.22 -6.31
CA PRO A 231 4.24 -18.48 -7.31
C PRO A 231 4.81 -17.14 -6.81
N ASN A 232 4.12 -16.42 -5.93
CA ASN A 232 4.57 -15.14 -5.39
C ASN A 232 5.76 -15.33 -4.45
N VAL A 233 5.74 -16.40 -3.65
CA VAL A 233 6.89 -16.74 -2.78
C VAL A 233 8.11 -17.05 -3.63
N ARG A 234 7.96 -17.87 -4.68
CA ARG A 234 9.06 -18.20 -5.61
C ARG A 234 9.60 -16.96 -6.32
N TYR A 235 8.71 -16.08 -6.77
CA TYR A 235 9.09 -14.83 -7.44
C TYR A 235 9.93 -13.94 -6.52
N ASN A 236 9.47 -13.70 -5.29
CA ASN A 236 10.20 -12.87 -4.32
C ASN A 236 11.51 -13.53 -3.87
N ALA A 237 11.54 -14.86 -3.72
CA ALA A 237 12.75 -15.62 -3.43
C ALA A 237 13.80 -15.51 -4.54
N LEU A 238 13.38 -15.58 -5.80
CA LEU A 238 14.29 -15.41 -6.93
C LEU A 238 14.90 -14.00 -6.94
N LEU A 239 14.09 -12.95 -6.78
CA LEU A 239 14.57 -11.57 -6.75
C LEU A 239 15.51 -11.32 -5.56
N SER A 240 15.16 -11.82 -4.38
CA SER A 240 15.99 -11.71 -3.18
C SER A 240 17.33 -12.42 -3.36
N LEU A 241 17.32 -13.64 -3.93
CA LEU A 241 18.54 -14.38 -4.20
C LEU A 241 19.44 -13.67 -5.24
N GLN A 242 18.86 -13.06 -6.28
CA GLN A 242 19.62 -12.25 -7.23
C GLN A 242 20.34 -11.10 -6.53
N LYS A 243 19.65 -10.38 -5.63
CA LYS A 243 20.25 -9.30 -4.81
C LYS A 243 21.39 -9.82 -3.91
N ILE A 244 21.26 -11.03 -3.36
CA ILE A 244 22.29 -11.67 -2.53
C ILE A 244 23.52 -12.09 -3.34
N MET A 245 23.32 -12.59 -4.57
CA MET A 245 24.39 -13.19 -5.36
C MET A 245 25.21 -12.17 -6.15
N VAL A 246 24.60 -11.06 -6.57
CA VAL A 246 25.26 -10.05 -7.40
C VAL A 246 26.21 -9.20 -6.56
N HIS A 247 27.47 -9.11 -6.99
CA HIS A 247 28.35 -8.04 -6.56
C HIS A 247 28.07 -6.82 -7.46
N ASN A 248 27.63 -5.70 -6.87
CA ASN A 248 27.39 -4.40 -7.53
C ASN A 248 26.05 -4.24 -8.28
N TRP A 249 24.93 -4.23 -7.55
CA TRP A 249 23.56 -4.05 -8.07
C TRP A 249 23.35 -2.83 -8.97
N GLU A 250 24.03 -1.69 -8.70
CA GLU A 250 23.97 -0.46 -9.51
C GLU A 250 24.37 -0.67 -10.99
N TYR A 251 25.17 -1.70 -11.28
CA TYR A 251 25.60 -2.00 -12.64
C TYR A 251 24.52 -2.76 -13.43
N LEU A 252 23.73 -3.59 -12.75
CA LEU A 252 22.69 -4.41 -13.37
C LEU A 252 21.42 -3.61 -13.67
N GLU A 253 21.05 -2.65 -12.82
CA GLU A 253 19.91 -1.75 -13.05
C GLU A 253 20.11 -0.91 -14.31
N LYS A 254 21.32 -0.34 -14.50
CA LYS A 254 21.71 0.35 -15.74
C LYS A 254 21.68 -0.54 -16.99
N GLN A 255 21.98 -1.84 -16.84
CA GLN A 255 21.90 -2.79 -17.96
C GLN A 255 20.45 -3.19 -18.29
N LEU A 256 19.58 -3.28 -17.29
CA LEU A 256 18.16 -3.61 -17.49
C LEU A 256 17.40 -2.45 -18.12
N ASP A 257 17.65 -1.21 -17.68
CA ASP A 257 17.06 -0.01 -18.28
C ASP A 257 17.52 0.21 -19.73
N SER A 258 18.79 -0.11 -20.02
CA SER A 258 19.31 -0.03 -21.40
C SER A 258 18.82 -1.17 -22.29
N ALA A 259 18.59 -2.37 -21.75
CA ALA A 259 18.02 -3.49 -22.50
C ALA A 259 16.54 -3.28 -22.86
N GLN A 260 15.74 -2.69 -21.95
CA GLN A 260 14.34 -2.33 -22.23
C GLN A 260 14.22 -1.20 -23.28
N SER A 261 15.25 -0.36 -23.40
CA SER A 261 15.32 0.71 -24.41
C SER A 261 15.73 0.22 -25.81
N GLN A 262 16.13 -1.05 -25.96
CA GLN A 262 16.68 -1.63 -27.20
C GLN A 262 15.86 -2.75 -27.82
N GLU A 263 14.57 -2.91 -27.48
CA GLU A 263 13.70 -3.78 -28.29
C GLU A 263 13.48 -3.16 -29.69
N PRO A 264 13.89 -3.83 -30.78
CA PRO A 264 13.61 -3.37 -32.12
C PRO A 264 12.15 -3.69 -32.46
N ARG A 265 11.40 -2.67 -32.91
CA ARG A 265 10.11 -2.82 -33.59
C ARG A 265 10.29 -3.74 -34.80
N THR A 266 10.01 -5.02 -34.63
CA THR A 266 9.89 -6.01 -35.68
C THR A 266 8.40 -6.28 -35.88
N GLY A 267 7.78 -6.18 -37.04
CA GLY A 267 8.20 -5.72 -38.35
C GLY A 267 6.93 -5.54 -39.19
N ASP A 268 6.96 -4.61 -40.13
CA ASP A 268 6.00 -4.61 -41.24
C ASP A 268 6.79 -4.80 -42.53
N ILE A 269 6.91 -6.07 -42.94
CA ILE A 269 7.45 -6.46 -44.25
C ILE A 269 6.32 -7.10 -45.04
N ARG A 270 5.60 -6.21 -45.73
CA ARG A 270 5.03 -6.32 -47.08
C ARG A 270 5.18 -7.65 -47.83
N SER A 271 4.06 -8.17 -48.34
CA SER A 271 3.87 -8.94 -49.59
C SER A 271 2.36 -9.18 -49.73
N LYS A 272 1.59 -8.78 -50.75
CA LYS A 272 1.77 -8.44 -52.16
C LYS A 272 0.80 -7.30 -52.52
#